data_AF-A0A8S1J9U2-F1
#
_entry.id   AF-A0A8S1J9U2-F1
#
_cell.length_a   1.000
_cell.length_b   1.000
_cell.length_c   1.000
_cell.angle_alpha   90.00
_cell.angle_beta   90.00
_cell.angle_gamma   90.00
#
_symmetry.space_group_name_H-M   'P 1'
#
loop_
_entity.id
_entity.type
_entity.pdbx_description
1 polymer ?
#
loop_
_entity_poly.entity_id
_entity_poly.type
_entity_poly.pdbx_seq_one_letter_code
_entity_poly.pdbx_strand_id
1 'polypeptide(L)'
;MNLYGITLSRASGIQCAVYGNFSTPKAQEIVVSRGKVIELLRPNEGRKLVSVCAVEIFGVARSLLPFRLTGASRDYLVVGSDSGRIVILEYSKEKNAFVRIHQETFGRSGCRRIVPGQFLAGDPKGRACLIAACEKQKFVYVLNRDNAAKLTISSPLEAHKAKHIVFSICGLDCGFDNPVFAAIELDYENADQDATGEAASQAQKHLTHYELDLGLNHVMRKASEPIDNGANLLIPVPGGADGPGGVLVCAENFIMYRTAESTDEVRAVIPRRTDLPADRGVLIVSYATHKRKSMFFFLVQVSV
;
A
#
# COMPACT_ATOMS: atom_id res chain seq x y z
N MET A 1 9.13 20.19 39.19
CA MET A 1 8.27 20.96 38.26
C MET A 1 7.46 19.94 37.47
N ASN A 2 6.12 19.99 37.55
CA ASN A 2 5.23 19.02 36.90
C ASN A 2 4.45 19.75 35.79
N LEU A 3 4.37 19.14 34.61
CA LEU A 3 3.64 19.66 33.45
C LEU A 3 2.55 18.67 33.02
N TYR A 4 1.48 19.17 32.39
CA TYR A 4 0.38 18.38 31.84
C TYR A 4 0.10 18.78 30.39
N GLY A 5 0.15 17.82 29.47
CA GLY A 5 -0.08 18.06 28.05
C GLY A 5 -1.55 17.90 27.67
N ILE A 6 -2.13 18.90 26.99
CA ILE A 6 -3.49 18.86 26.45
C ILE A 6 -3.50 19.34 25.00
N THR A 7 -4.23 18.63 24.13
CA THR A 7 -4.40 19.01 22.72
C THR A 7 -5.66 19.88 22.58
N LEU A 8 -5.51 21.19 22.29
CA LEU A 8 -6.64 22.08 22.06
C LEU A 8 -7.24 21.92 20.65
N SER A 9 -6.37 21.84 19.65
CA SER A 9 -6.74 21.59 18.26
C SER A 9 -5.92 20.42 17.74
N ARG A 10 -6.60 19.45 17.12
CA ARG A 10 -5.94 18.26 16.56
C ARG A 10 -5.21 18.63 15.28
N ALA A 11 -4.20 17.81 14.94
CA ALA A 11 -3.52 17.92 13.66
C ALA A 11 -4.53 17.81 12.50
N SER A 12 -4.41 18.70 11.53
CA SER A 12 -5.29 18.76 10.35
C SER A 12 -4.66 18.18 9.08
N GLY A 13 -3.34 18.03 9.02
CA GLY A 13 -2.66 17.43 7.87
C GLY A 13 -3.02 15.94 7.70
N ILE A 14 -3.42 15.53 6.48
CA ILE A 14 -3.69 14.14 6.13
C ILE A 14 -2.44 13.57 5.46
N GLN A 15 -1.91 12.48 6.02
CA GLN A 15 -0.73 11.78 5.49
C GLN A 15 -1.10 10.58 4.63
N CYS A 16 -2.18 9.87 5.01
CA CYS A 16 -2.72 8.74 4.28
C CYS A 16 -4.25 8.81 4.30
N ALA A 17 -4.89 8.42 3.20
CA ALA A 17 -6.34 8.32 3.11
C ALA A 17 -6.70 7.06 2.33
N VAL A 18 -7.65 6.30 2.85
CA VAL A 18 -8.18 5.10 2.21
C VAL A 18 -9.69 5.10 2.27
N TYR A 19 -10.34 4.64 1.21
CA TYR A 19 -11.80 4.56 1.15
C TYR A 19 -12.26 3.12 1.31
N GLY A 20 -13.47 2.95 1.84
CA GLY A 20 -14.05 1.63 2.08
C GLY A 20 -15.45 1.70 2.66
N ASN A 21 -16.05 0.54 2.87
CA ASN A 21 -17.30 0.32 3.58
C ASN A 21 -16.96 -0.23 4.98
N PHE A 22 -16.60 0.64 5.92
CA PHE A 22 -16.13 0.23 7.24
C PHE A 22 -17.28 -0.03 8.22
N SER A 23 -18.38 0.73 8.13
CA SER A 23 -19.50 0.60 9.07
C SER A 23 -20.60 -0.35 8.59
N THR A 24 -21.01 -0.25 7.34
CA THR A 24 -22.10 -1.02 6.74
C THR A 24 -21.84 -1.28 5.26
N PRO A 25 -22.49 -2.30 4.65
CA PRO A 25 -22.34 -2.56 3.23
C PRO A 25 -22.66 -1.31 2.39
N LYS A 26 -21.85 -1.05 1.36
CA LYS A 26 -21.98 0.10 0.43
C LYS A 26 -21.82 1.49 1.07
N ALA A 27 -21.46 1.61 2.34
CA ALA A 27 -21.19 2.91 2.96
C ALA A 27 -19.98 3.59 2.30
N GLN A 28 -20.11 4.84 1.85
CA GLN A 28 -18.97 5.58 1.31
C GLN A 28 -18.24 6.32 2.43
N GLU A 29 -17.13 5.74 2.88
CA GLU A 29 -16.39 6.24 4.03
C GLU A 29 -14.91 6.32 3.72
N ILE A 30 -14.23 7.21 4.43
CA ILE A 30 -12.81 7.48 4.23
C ILE A 30 -12.14 7.41 5.60
N VAL A 31 -11.16 6.54 5.75
CA VAL A 31 -10.26 6.56 6.91
C VAL A 31 -9.03 7.36 6.55
N VAL A 32 -8.67 8.30 7.41
CA VAL A 32 -7.50 9.16 7.26
C VAL A 32 -6.55 9.03 8.44
N SER A 33 -5.26 9.11 8.16
CA SER A 33 -4.20 9.29 9.16
C SER A 33 -3.80 10.75 9.22
N ARG A 34 -3.83 11.32 10.43
CA ARG A 34 -3.32 12.67 10.75
C ARG A 34 -2.16 12.59 11.74
N GLY A 35 -1.10 11.89 11.35
CA GLY A 35 0.05 11.62 12.22
C GLY A 35 -0.29 10.60 13.31
N LYS A 36 -0.68 11.11 14.48
CA LYS A 36 -1.01 10.30 15.66
C LYS A 36 -2.50 9.98 15.83
N VAL A 37 -3.32 10.38 14.87
CA VAL A 37 -4.78 10.21 14.92
C VAL A 37 -5.23 9.41 13.71
N ILE A 38 -6.05 8.38 13.95
CA ILE A 38 -6.84 7.71 12.91
C ILE A 38 -8.27 8.24 13.01
N GLU A 39 -8.80 8.71 11.89
CA GLU A 39 -10.12 9.32 11.82
C GLU A 39 -10.95 8.71 10.70
N LEU A 40 -12.19 8.33 11.01
CA LEU A 40 -13.20 7.90 10.06
C LEU A 40 -14.06 9.09 9.66
N LEU A 41 -14.08 9.42 8.37
CA LEU A 41 -14.88 10.46 7.76
C LEU A 41 -16.00 9.85 6.93
N ARG A 42 -17.15 10.51 6.89
CA ARG A 42 -18.29 10.13 6.05
C ARG A 42 -18.97 11.38 5.48
N PRO A 43 -19.40 11.40 4.21
CA PRO A 43 -20.29 12.44 3.71
C PRO A 43 -21.63 12.42 4.43
N ASN A 44 -22.10 13.57 4.92
CA ASN A 44 -23.46 13.73 5.40
C ASN A 44 -24.45 13.90 4.24
N GLU A 45 -25.75 14.04 4.55
CA GLU A 45 -26.81 14.24 3.54
C GLU A 45 -26.57 15.48 2.65
N GLY A 46 -25.98 16.53 3.23
CA GLY A 46 -25.55 17.74 2.52
C GLY A 46 -24.24 17.59 1.72
N ARG A 47 -23.73 16.37 1.52
CA ARG A 47 -22.47 16.05 0.82
C ARG A 47 -21.22 16.69 1.43
N LYS A 48 -21.27 17.10 2.69
CA LYS A 48 -20.11 17.57 3.45
C LYS A 48 -19.48 16.41 4.20
N LEU A 49 -18.15 16.30 4.15
CA LEU A 49 -17.43 15.31 4.95
C LEU A 49 -17.52 15.70 6.43
N VAL A 50 -17.97 14.77 7.27
CA VAL A 50 -18.02 14.91 8.72
C VAL A 50 -17.22 13.82 9.39
N SER A 51 -16.66 14.13 10.56
CA SER A 51 -15.97 13.16 11.41
C SER A 51 -16.97 12.26 12.11
N VAL A 52 -16.82 10.95 11.94
CA VAL A 52 -17.64 9.93 12.60
C VAL A 52 -16.96 9.49 13.90
N CYS A 53 -15.67 9.15 13.82
CA CYS A 53 -14.86 8.68 14.93
C CYS A 53 -13.42 9.15 14.72
N ALA A 54 -12.76 9.62 15.79
CA ALA A 54 -11.36 10.01 15.76
C ALA A 54 -10.66 9.53 17.02
N VAL A 55 -9.57 8.79 16.86
CA VAL A 55 -8.85 8.13 17.95
C VAL A 55 -7.37 8.48 17.88
N GLU A 56 -6.81 8.97 18.99
CA GLU A 56 -5.35 9.08 19.13
C GLU A 56 -4.76 7.68 19.32
N ILE A 57 -3.84 7.29 18.45
CA ILE A 57 -3.17 5.98 18.48
C ILE A 57 -1.85 6.00 19.26
N PHE A 58 -1.42 7.19 19.71
CA PHE A 58 -0.16 7.40 20.45
C PHE A 58 1.09 6.82 19.76
N GLY A 59 1.12 6.92 18.43
CA GLY A 59 2.22 6.50 17.57
C GLY A 59 2.12 7.19 16.21
N VAL A 60 2.89 6.73 15.24
CA VAL A 60 2.89 7.28 13.87
C VAL A 60 2.31 6.24 12.92
N ALA A 61 1.12 6.51 12.36
CA ALA A 61 0.57 5.67 11.29
C ALA A 61 1.29 6.03 9.98
N ARG A 62 2.05 5.06 9.45
CA ARG A 62 2.91 5.21 8.27
C ARG A 62 2.24 4.71 6.99
N SER A 63 1.34 3.74 7.13
CA SER A 63 0.59 3.16 6.02
C SER A 63 -0.77 2.65 6.49
N LEU A 64 -1.76 2.75 5.60
CA LEU A 64 -3.13 2.28 5.79
C LEU A 64 -3.55 1.43 4.59
N LEU A 65 -4.23 0.32 4.84
CA LEU A 65 -4.74 -0.55 3.79
C LEU A 65 -6.12 -1.11 4.18
N PRO A 66 -7.18 -0.78 3.45
CA PRO A 66 -8.46 -1.44 3.61
C PRO A 66 -8.43 -2.81 2.91
N PHE A 67 -9.10 -3.80 3.47
CA PHE A 67 -9.32 -5.08 2.78
C PHE A 67 -10.65 -5.70 3.18
N ARG A 68 -11.13 -6.59 2.32
CA ARG A 68 -12.37 -7.35 2.52
C ARG A 68 -12.12 -8.83 2.30
N LEU A 69 -12.47 -9.64 3.29
CA LEU A 69 -12.48 -11.10 3.12
C LEU A 69 -13.51 -11.49 2.06
N THR A 70 -13.26 -12.58 1.33
CA THR A 70 -14.20 -13.09 0.34
C THR A 70 -15.57 -13.40 0.98
N GLY A 71 -16.62 -12.80 0.43
CA GLY A 71 -18.00 -12.94 0.92
C GLY A 71 -18.34 -12.08 2.15
N ALA A 72 -17.39 -11.33 2.71
CA ALA A 72 -17.69 -10.32 3.72
C ALA A 72 -18.36 -9.08 3.08
N SER A 73 -19.00 -8.26 3.91
CA SER A 73 -19.75 -7.09 3.47
C SER A 73 -19.22 -5.77 4.02
N ARG A 74 -18.20 -5.83 4.88
CA ARG A 74 -17.51 -4.70 5.50
C ARG A 74 -15.99 -4.84 5.31
N ASP A 75 -15.32 -3.70 5.30
CA ASP A 75 -13.87 -3.61 5.19
C ASP A 75 -13.23 -3.55 6.58
N TYR A 76 -12.16 -4.32 6.74
CA TYR A 76 -11.20 -4.17 7.81
C TYR A 76 -10.14 -3.14 7.40
N LEU A 77 -9.40 -2.64 8.39
CA LEU A 77 -8.29 -1.71 8.17
C LEU A 77 -7.00 -2.29 8.75
N VAL A 78 -6.01 -2.52 7.89
CA VAL A 78 -4.63 -2.80 8.31
C VAL A 78 -3.90 -1.48 8.54
N VAL A 79 -3.19 -1.39 9.66
CA VAL A 79 -2.38 -0.23 10.02
C VAL A 79 -0.92 -0.65 10.18
N GLY A 80 -0.05 -0.06 9.36
CA GLY A 80 1.40 -0.10 9.54
C GLY A 80 1.85 1.13 10.32
N SER A 81 2.46 0.92 11.48
CA SER A 81 2.89 2.00 12.38
C SER A 81 4.38 1.90 12.72
N ASP A 82 4.84 2.79 13.58
CA ASP A 82 6.16 2.77 14.21
C ASP A 82 6.27 1.74 15.35
N SER A 83 5.26 0.91 15.61
CA SER A 83 5.27 0.00 16.78
C SER A 83 6.11 -1.27 16.61
N GLY A 84 6.49 -1.65 15.39
CA GLY A 84 7.04 -3.00 15.09
C GLY A 84 5.97 -4.10 15.12
N ARG A 85 4.70 -3.72 14.96
CA ARG A 85 3.52 -4.60 14.94
C ARG A 85 2.63 -4.27 13.75
N ILE A 86 1.94 -5.29 13.22
CA ILE A 86 0.85 -5.13 12.28
C ILE A 86 -0.46 -5.22 13.06
N VAL A 87 -1.35 -4.25 12.84
CA VAL A 87 -2.63 -4.17 13.56
C VAL A 87 -3.76 -4.21 12.55
N ILE A 88 -4.76 -5.04 12.81
CA ILE A 88 -6.00 -5.08 12.04
C ILE A 88 -7.14 -4.55 12.90
N LEU A 89 -7.83 -3.54 12.38
CA LEU A 89 -8.93 -2.85 13.03
C LEU A 89 -10.24 -3.12 12.31
N GLU A 90 -11.33 -3.17 13.07
CA GLU A 90 -12.71 -3.14 12.58
C GLU A 90 -13.42 -1.95 13.22
N TYR A 91 -14.18 -1.18 12.44
CA TYR A 91 -14.99 -0.11 13.01
C TYR A 91 -16.32 -0.64 13.57
N SER A 92 -16.57 -0.43 14.86
CA SER A 92 -17.83 -0.77 15.51
C SER A 92 -18.75 0.45 15.58
N LYS A 93 -19.89 0.40 14.87
CA LYS A 93 -20.93 1.44 14.94
C LYS A 93 -21.53 1.56 16.34
N GLU A 94 -21.70 0.44 17.04
CA GLU A 94 -22.28 0.37 18.39
C GLU A 94 -21.39 1.08 19.41
N LYS A 95 -20.07 0.86 19.35
CA LYS A 95 -19.10 1.48 20.26
C LYS A 95 -18.62 2.85 19.77
N ASN A 96 -18.95 3.22 18.54
CA ASN A 96 -18.36 4.35 17.80
C ASN A 96 -16.82 4.37 17.93
N ALA A 97 -16.18 3.23 17.71
CA ALA A 97 -14.75 3.05 17.96
C ALA A 97 -14.14 2.01 17.02
N PHE A 98 -12.84 2.18 16.74
CA PHE A 98 -12.03 1.12 16.13
C PHE A 98 -11.72 0.04 17.17
N VAL A 99 -12.17 -1.18 16.89
CA VAL A 99 -11.88 -2.37 17.68
C VAL A 99 -10.67 -3.06 17.07
N ARG A 100 -9.67 -3.33 17.90
CA ARG A 100 -8.49 -4.09 17.50
C ARG A 100 -8.86 -5.58 17.41
N ILE A 101 -8.91 -6.09 16.18
CA ILE A 101 -9.24 -7.49 15.89
C ILE A 101 -7.98 -8.35 16.00
N HIS A 102 -6.87 -7.88 15.44
CA HIS A 102 -5.60 -8.59 15.52
C HIS A 102 -4.43 -7.64 15.78
N GLN A 103 -3.40 -8.17 16.44
CA GLN A 103 -2.13 -7.49 16.63
C GLN A 103 -1.00 -8.51 16.67
N GLU A 104 -0.16 -8.50 15.65
CA GLU A 104 0.99 -9.40 15.54
C GLU A 104 2.29 -8.61 15.66
N THR A 105 3.27 -9.14 16.41
CA THR A 105 4.57 -8.47 16.62
C THR A 105 5.63 -9.12 15.75
N PHE A 106 6.37 -8.32 14.99
CA PHE A 106 7.45 -8.80 14.11
C PHE A 106 8.78 -8.05 14.30
N GLY A 107 8.79 -6.95 15.05
CA GLY A 107 9.98 -6.11 15.14
C GLY A 107 9.99 -5.16 16.32
N ARG A 108 10.99 -4.28 16.32
CA ARG A 108 11.19 -3.24 17.34
C ARG A 108 10.45 -1.96 16.98
N SER A 109 10.09 -1.17 17.99
CA SER A 109 9.46 0.13 17.81
C SER A 109 10.42 1.20 17.24
N GLY A 110 9.83 2.25 16.66
CA GLY A 110 10.45 3.36 15.94
C GLY A 110 10.27 3.26 14.42
N CYS A 111 10.32 4.42 13.74
CA CYS A 111 10.40 4.51 12.27
C CYS A 111 11.79 4.07 11.78
N ARG A 112 12.06 2.76 11.82
CA ARG A 112 13.37 2.19 11.46
C ARG A 112 13.47 1.88 9.97
N ARG A 113 14.70 1.94 9.46
CA ARG A 113 15.05 1.63 8.06
C ARG A 113 14.62 0.23 7.62
N ILE A 114 14.93 -0.77 8.46
CA ILE A 114 14.73 -2.18 8.14
C ILE A 114 13.55 -2.83 8.87
N VAL A 115 12.80 -2.12 9.72
CA VAL A 115 11.62 -2.71 10.38
C VAL A 115 10.36 -2.33 9.60
N PRO A 116 9.53 -3.33 9.20
CA PRO A 116 8.34 -3.09 8.39
C PRO A 116 7.31 -2.15 9.03
N GLY A 117 6.58 -1.45 8.17
CA GLY A 117 5.54 -0.49 8.56
C GLY A 117 5.40 0.67 7.59
N GLN A 118 6.42 0.93 6.75
CA GLN A 118 6.39 2.01 5.76
C GLN A 118 5.39 1.73 4.64
N PHE A 119 5.36 0.48 4.19
CA PHE A 119 4.64 0.08 2.99
C PHE A 119 3.66 -1.04 3.33
N LEU A 120 2.44 -0.94 2.79
CA LEU A 120 1.41 -1.98 2.84
C LEU A 120 0.85 -2.25 1.44
N ALA A 121 0.63 -3.53 1.13
CA ALA A 121 -0.07 -3.98 -0.05
C ALA A 121 -1.03 -5.13 0.32
N GLY A 122 -2.18 -5.20 -0.34
CA GLY A 122 -3.19 -6.24 -0.10
C GLY A 122 -3.56 -6.96 -1.39
N ASP A 123 -3.77 -8.27 -1.29
CA ASP A 123 -4.46 -9.04 -2.33
C ASP A 123 -5.88 -8.49 -2.48
N PRO A 124 -6.33 -8.13 -3.70
CA PRO A 124 -7.67 -7.55 -3.92
C PRO A 124 -8.84 -8.46 -3.51
N LYS A 125 -8.63 -9.78 -3.34
CA LYS A 125 -9.65 -10.71 -2.81
C LYS A 125 -9.57 -10.89 -1.29
N GLY A 126 -8.68 -10.15 -0.63
CA GLY A 126 -8.47 -10.13 0.82
C GLY A 126 -7.87 -11.41 1.38
N ARG A 127 -7.12 -12.17 0.58
CA ARG A 127 -6.53 -13.46 1.01
C ARG A 127 -5.16 -13.30 1.68
N ALA A 128 -4.46 -12.21 1.40
CA ALA A 128 -3.15 -11.93 1.96
C ALA A 128 -2.85 -10.43 1.98
N CYS A 129 -1.92 -10.03 2.84
CA CYS A 129 -1.31 -8.70 2.80
C CYS A 129 0.21 -8.79 3.00
N LEU A 130 0.92 -7.84 2.40
CA LEU A 130 2.36 -7.65 2.53
C LEU A 130 2.64 -6.36 3.28
N ILE A 131 3.49 -6.44 4.30
CA ILE A 131 4.04 -5.29 5.02
C ILE A 131 5.55 -5.24 4.82
N ALA A 132 6.07 -4.07 4.45
CA ALA A 132 7.49 -3.90 4.13
C ALA A 132 8.12 -2.69 4.82
N ALA A 133 9.43 -2.80 5.04
CA ALA A 133 10.30 -1.71 5.45
C ALA A 133 10.82 -0.95 4.22
N CYS A 134 11.55 0.15 4.45
CA CYS A 134 12.23 0.85 3.36
C CYS A 134 13.35 0.01 2.74
N GLU A 135 13.87 -0.96 3.48
CA GLU A 135 14.94 -1.85 3.03
C GLU A 135 14.81 -3.22 3.66
N LYS A 136 15.27 -4.25 2.93
CA LYS A 136 15.49 -5.62 3.41
C LYS A 136 14.24 -6.40 3.79
N GLN A 137 13.55 -6.01 4.87
CA GLN A 137 12.51 -6.83 5.47
C GLN A 137 11.15 -6.61 4.80
N LYS A 138 10.52 -7.73 4.46
CA LYS A 138 9.14 -7.85 4.00
C LYS A 138 8.53 -9.09 4.64
N PHE A 139 7.31 -8.96 5.13
CA PHE A 139 6.50 -10.06 5.64
C PHE A 139 5.20 -10.13 4.88
N VAL A 140 4.74 -11.35 4.60
CA VAL A 140 3.42 -11.63 4.04
C VAL A 140 2.60 -12.38 5.09
N TYR A 141 1.36 -11.96 5.25
CA TYR A 141 0.39 -12.57 6.14
C TYR A 141 -0.77 -13.12 5.31
N VAL A 142 -1.13 -14.38 5.56
CA VAL A 142 -2.35 -14.98 5.01
C VAL A 142 -3.53 -14.57 5.90
N LEU A 143 -4.60 -14.11 5.27
CA LEU A 143 -5.81 -13.63 5.90
C LEU A 143 -6.93 -14.62 5.60
N ASN A 144 -7.55 -15.17 6.64
CA ASN A 144 -8.60 -16.16 6.48
C ASN A 144 -9.75 -15.90 7.46
N ARG A 145 -10.76 -16.77 7.44
CA ARG A 145 -11.85 -16.78 8.43
C ARG A 145 -11.98 -18.14 9.08
N ASP A 146 -12.33 -18.15 10.35
CA ASP A 146 -12.72 -19.36 11.06
C ASP A 146 -14.17 -19.79 10.74
N ASN A 147 -14.62 -20.89 11.34
CA ASN A 147 -15.99 -21.41 11.20
C ASN A 147 -17.06 -20.44 11.76
N ALA A 148 -16.67 -19.49 12.61
CA ALA A 148 -17.53 -18.43 13.14
C ALA A 148 -17.46 -17.13 12.31
N ALA A 149 -16.87 -17.19 11.12
CA ALA A 149 -16.66 -16.06 10.21
C ALA A 149 -15.81 -14.92 10.80
N LYS A 150 -15.01 -15.19 11.83
CA LYS A 150 -14.05 -14.23 12.40
C LYS A 150 -12.75 -14.27 11.62
N LEU A 151 -12.16 -13.10 11.42
CA LEU A 151 -10.85 -12.96 10.79
C LEU A 151 -9.78 -13.71 11.59
N THR A 152 -8.96 -14.49 10.89
CA THR A 152 -7.73 -15.10 11.40
C THR A 152 -6.55 -14.66 10.53
N ILE A 153 -5.36 -14.61 11.13
CA ILE A 153 -4.10 -14.29 10.45
C ILE A 153 -3.10 -15.43 10.66
N SER A 154 -2.30 -15.74 9.65
CA SER A 154 -1.21 -16.71 9.77
C SER A 154 0.00 -16.13 10.49
N SER A 155 0.96 -17.00 10.82
CA SER A 155 2.34 -16.58 11.06
C SER A 155 2.90 -15.83 9.85
N PRO A 156 3.85 -14.90 10.06
CA PRO A 156 4.48 -14.16 8.97
C PRO A 156 5.32 -15.08 8.08
N LEU A 157 5.17 -14.93 6.77
CA LEU A 157 6.06 -15.52 5.77
C LEU A 157 7.09 -14.49 5.32
N GLU A 158 8.36 -14.87 5.32
CA GLU A 158 9.46 -13.95 5.03
C GLU A 158 9.72 -13.81 3.53
N ALA A 159 9.85 -12.57 3.05
CA ALA A 159 10.28 -12.24 1.69
C ALA A 159 11.46 -11.26 1.72
N HIS A 160 12.42 -11.53 2.60
CA HIS A 160 13.55 -10.64 2.87
C HIS A 160 14.55 -10.64 1.71
N LYS A 161 15.10 -9.47 1.39
CA LYS A 161 16.19 -9.35 0.41
C LYS A 161 17.18 -8.28 0.86
N ALA A 162 18.37 -8.70 1.31
CA ALA A 162 19.40 -7.79 1.80
C ALA A 162 19.82 -6.78 0.73
N LYS A 163 20.23 -5.58 1.19
CA LYS A 163 20.78 -4.51 0.34
C LYS A 163 19.84 -4.03 -0.78
N HIS A 164 18.53 -4.23 -0.61
CA HIS A 164 17.51 -3.75 -1.54
C HIS A 164 16.66 -2.67 -0.87
N ILE A 165 16.61 -1.49 -1.50
CA ILE A 165 15.73 -0.37 -1.13
C ILE A 165 14.39 -0.55 -1.85
N VAL A 166 13.28 -0.33 -1.15
CA VAL A 166 11.92 -0.41 -1.69
C VAL A 166 11.36 0.99 -1.87
N PHE A 167 10.84 1.30 -3.07
CA PHE A 167 10.28 2.62 -3.40
C PHE A 167 8.75 2.63 -3.40
N SER A 168 8.12 1.56 -3.87
CA SER A 168 6.67 1.41 -3.94
C SER A 168 6.30 -0.07 -3.93
N ILE A 169 5.13 -0.42 -3.38
CA ILE A 169 4.57 -1.77 -3.46
C ILE A 169 3.08 -1.71 -3.80
N CYS A 170 2.56 -2.75 -4.44
CA CYS A 170 1.12 -2.95 -4.60
C CYS A 170 0.78 -4.45 -4.72
N GLY A 171 -0.46 -4.82 -4.37
CA GLY A 171 -0.98 -6.16 -4.64
C GLY A 171 -1.63 -6.21 -6.02
N LEU A 172 -1.26 -7.19 -6.84
CA LEU A 172 -1.82 -7.37 -8.17
C LEU A 172 -3.16 -8.11 -8.08
N ASP A 173 -4.10 -7.76 -8.96
CA ASP A 173 -5.37 -8.49 -9.08
C ASP A 173 -5.18 -9.69 -10.00
N CYS A 174 -4.77 -10.82 -9.42
CA CYS A 174 -4.60 -12.09 -10.13
C CYS A 174 -5.89 -12.94 -10.10
N GLY A 175 -7.06 -12.33 -9.92
CA GLY A 175 -8.30 -13.10 -9.77
C GLY A 175 -8.25 -14.01 -8.54
N PHE A 176 -8.31 -15.33 -8.75
CA PHE A 176 -8.20 -16.34 -7.68
C PHE A 176 -6.92 -17.17 -7.76
N ASP A 177 -6.00 -16.85 -8.67
CA ASP A 177 -4.67 -17.45 -8.69
C ASP A 177 -3.86 -17.00 -7.46
N ASN A 178 -2.68 -17.57 -7.28
CA ASN A 178 -1.78 -17.24 -6.16
C ASN A 178 -1.60 -15.70 -6.06
N PRO A 179 -1.75 -15.10 -4.85
CA PRO A 179 -1.55 -13.67 -4.68
C PRO A 179 -0.14 -13.23 -5.10
N VAL A 180 -0.05 -12.16 -5.88
CA VAL A 180 1.22 -11.56 -6.30
C VAL A 180 1.32 -10.12 -5.79
N PHE A 181 2.48 -9.77 -5.25
CA PHE A 181 2.82 -8.41 -4.85
C PHE A 181 3.96 -7.88 -5.73
N ALA A 182 3.76 -6.71 -6.33
CA ALA A 182 4.79 -6.03 -7.09
C ALA A 182 5.50 -4.98 -6.22
N ALA A 183 6.81 -4.84 -6.41
CA ALA A 183 7.63 -3.84 -5.71
C ALA A 183 8.62 -3.18 -6.69
N ILE A 184 8.84 -1.88 -6.52
CA ILE A 184 9.97 -1.17 -7.13
C ILE A 184 11.15 -1.29 -6.17
N GLU A 185 12.24 -1.90 -6.62
CA GLU A 185 13.43 -2.15 -5.81
C GLU A 185 14.72 -1.68 -6.45
N LEU A 186 15.71 -1.29 -5.66
CA LEU A 186 17.07 -0.99 -6.13
C LEU A 186 18.07 -1.75 -5.25
N ASP A 187 18.93 -2.53 -5.87
CA ASP A 187 20.08 -3.14 -5.20
C ASP A 187 21.24 -2.14 -5.16
N TYR A 188 21.82 -1.95 -3.97
CA TYR A 188 22.96 -1.05 -3.77
C TYR A 188 24.24 -1.80 -3.35
N GLU A 189 24.26 -3.14 -3.40
CA GLU A 189 25.40 -3.94 -2.95
C GLU A 189 26.73 -3.57 -3.62
N ASN A 190 26.71 -3.39 -4.94
CA ASN A 190 27.92 -3.03 -5.70
C ASN A 190 28.32 -1.57 -5.47
N ALA A 191 27.35 -0.68 -5.27
CA ALA A 191 27.61 0.74 -5.01
C ALA A 191 28.35 0.95 -3.67
N ASP A 192 28.04 0.16 -2.65
CA ASP A 192 28.75 0.20 -1.36
C ASP A 192 30.22 -0.24 -1.46
N GLN A 193 30.58 -1.00 -2.49
CA GLN A 193 31.92 -1.58 -2.69
C GLN A 193 32.78 -0.80 -3.69
N ASP A 194 32.20 0.21 -4.35
CA ASP A 194 32.85 0.96 -5.42
C ASP A 194 33.12 2.42 -5.02
N ALA A 195 34.38 2.71 -4.73
CA ALA A 195 34.82 4.05 -4.37
C ALA A 195 34.81 5.04 -5.56
N THR A 196 34.70 4.57 -6.81
CA THR A 196 34.68 5.44 -7.99
C THR A 196 33.32 6.10 -8.23
N GLY A 197 32.25 5.48 -7.73
CA GLY A 197 30.86 5.92 -7.94
C GLY A 197 30.25 5.45 -9.27
N GLU A 198 30.99 4.70 -10.09
CA GLU A 198 30.50 4.14 -11.35
C GLU A 198 29.34 3.16 -11.11
N ALA A 199 29.46 2.25 -10.14
CA ALA A 199 28.42 1.30 -9.80
C ALA A 199 27.12 1.97 -9.32
N ALA A 200 27.24 3.10 -8.60
CA ALA A 200 26.08 3.89 -8.21
C ALA A 200 25.40 4.55 -9.42
N SER A 201 26.18 5.04 -10.39
CA SER A 201 25.65 5.64 -11.63
C SER A 201 24.93 4.63 -12.54
N GLN A 202 25.37 3.36 -12.51
CA GLN A 202 24.79 2.26 -13.29
C GLN A 202 23.70 1.49 -12.55
N ALA A 203 23.44 1.82 -11.28
CA ALA A 203 22.42 1.15 -10.50
C ALA A 203 21.03 1.35 -11.14
N GLN A 204 20.28 0.26 -11.27
CA GLN A 204 19.00 0.26 -11.97
C GLN A 204 17.87 -0.24 -11.08
N LYS A 205 16.75 0.49 -11.06
CA LYS A 205 15.51 0.05 -10.41
C LYS A 205 14.95 -1.16 -11.13
N HIS A 206 14.34 -2.06 -10.37
CA HIS A 206 13.70 -3.27 -10.86
C HIS A 206 12.25 -3.34 -10.40
N LEU A 207 11.36 -3.80 -11.29
CA LEU A 207 10.03 -4.25 -10.93
C LEU A 207 10.12 -5.72 -10.52
N THR A 208 9.97 -5.98 -9.24
CA THR A 208 10.05 -7.32 -8.66
C THR A 208 8.67 -7.84 -8.28
N HIS A 209 8.36 -9.08 -8.68
CA HIS A 209 7.13 -9.79 -8.34
C HIS A 209 7.40 -10.83 -7.27
N TYR A 210 6.65 -10.75 -6.17
CA TYR A 210 6.63 -11.74 -5.09
C TYR A 210 5.32 -12.51 -5.13
N GLU A 211 5.39 -13.81 -5.38
CA GLU A 211 4.23 -14.69 -5.41
C GLU A 211 4.11 -15.44 -4.08
N LEU A 212 2.92 -15.42 -3.50
CA LEU A 212 2.56 -16.25 -2.36
C LEU A 212 1.93 -17.54 -2.89
N ASP A 213 2.65 -18.66 -2.76
CA ASP A 213 2.07 -19.97 -3.01
C ASP A 213 1.25 -20.40 -1.79
N LEU A 214 -0.08 -20.42 -1.94
CA LEU A 214 -1.00 -20.79 -0.85
C LEU A 214 -0.95 -22.29 -0.52
N GLY A 215 -0.58 -23.15 -1.47
CA GLY A 215 -0.48 -24.59 -1.26
C GLY A 215 0.79 -24.99 -0.54
N LEU A 216 1.92 -24.40 -0.94
CA LEU A 216 3.23 -24.62 -0.33
C LEU A 216 3.50 -23.70 0.88
N ASN A 217 2.64 -22.71 1.13
CA ASN A 217 2.72 -21.75 2.23
C ASN A 217 4.09 -21.05 2.31
N HIS A 218 4.60 -20.57 1.17
CA HIS A 218 5.85 -19.81 1.10
C HIS A 218 5.75 -18.68 0.08
N VAL A 219 6.61 -17.68 0.23
CA VAL A 219 6.70 -16.55 -0.72
C VAL A 219 7.96 -16.71 -1.54
N MET A 220 7.83 -16.58 -2.86
CA MET A 220 8.96 -16.63 -3.79
C MET A 220 9.06 -15.37 -4.62
N ARG A 221 10.31 -14.99 -4.97
CA ARG A 221 10.59 -13.91 -5.92
C ARG A 221 10.47 -14.49 -7.33
N LYS A 222 9.30 -14.30 -7.96
CA LYS A 222 8.94 -14.92 -9.24
C LYS A 222 9.67 -14.30 -10.44
N ALA A 223 9.72 -12.98 -10.48
CA ALA A 223 10.34 -12.23 -11.57
C ALA A 223 10.95 -10.94 -11.04
N SER A 224 11.97 -10.44 -11.72
CA SER A 224 12.60 -9.16 -11.44
C SER A 224 13.17 -8.59 -12.72
N GLU A 225 12.57 -7.50 -13.20
CA GLU A 225 12.92 -6.91 -14.49
C GLU A 225 13.36 -5.46 -14.32
N PRO A 226 14.38 -5.01 -15.09
CA PRO A 226 14.83 -3.64 -15.04
C PRO A 226 13.74 -2.67 -15.49
N ILE A 227 13.63 -1.53 -14.80
CA ILE A 227 12.73 -0.43 -15.13
C ILE A 227 13.47 0.90 -15.08
N ASP A 228 12.79 1.96 -15.50
CA ASP A 228 13.33 3.32 -15.48
C ASP A 228 13.62 3.80 -14.05
N ASN A 229 14.74 4.49 -13.87
CA ASN A 229 15.16 4.99 -12.57
C ASN A 229 14.28 6.13 -12.02
N GLY A 230 13.50 6.78 -12.88
CA GLY A 230 12.46 7.73 -12.51
C GLY A 230 11.19 7.08 -11.95
N ALA A 231 11.07 5.74 -11.95
CA ALA A 231 9.91 5.04 -11.41
C ALA A 231 9.70 5.32 -9.91
N ASN A 232 8.50 5.78 -9.55
CA ASN A 232 8.19 6.24 -8.19
C ASN A 232 6.94 5.63 -7.57
N LEU A 233 6.00 5.13 -8.39
CA LEU A 233 4.68 4.69 -7.92
C LEU A 233 4.15 3.54 -8.77
N LEU A 234 3.51 2.56 -8.12
CA LEU A 234 2.82 1.46 -8.79
C LEU A 234 1.31 1.61 -8.62
N ILE A 235 0.55 1.35 -9.70
CA ILE A 235 -0.91 1.33 -9.68
C ILE A 235 -1.38 -0.06 -10.14
N PRO A 236 -2.03 -0.85 -9.28
CA PRO A 236 -2.52 -2.16 -9.66
C PRO A 236 -3.70 -2.03 -10.63
N VAL A 237 -3.67 -2.80 -11.70
CA VAL A 237 -4.74 -2.83 -12.71
C VAL A 237 -5.73 -3.95 -12.35
N PRO A 238 -7.06 -3.68 -12.37
CA PRO A 238 -8.06 -4.71 -12.13
C PRO A 238 -7.88 -5.91 -13.06
N GLY A 239 -8.06 -7.12 -12.52
CA GLY A 239 -7.74 -8.37 -13.20
C GLY A 239 -8.82 -9.43 -13.07
N GLY A 240 -8.51 -10.62 -13.59
CA GLY A 240 -9.47 -11.73 -13.68
C GLY A 240 -10.67 -11.35 -14.55
N ALA A 241 -11.89 -11.48 -14.00
CA ALA A 241 -13.11 -11.16 -14.74
C ALA A 241 -13.33 -9.64 -14.96
N ASP A 242 -12.59 -8.78 -14.26
CA ASP A 242 -12.80 -7.32 -14.26
C ASP A 242 -11.81 -6.55 -15.15
N GLY A 243 -10.80 -7.21 -15.71
CA GLY A 243 -9.77 -6.57 -16.51
C GLY A 243 -8.55 -7.46 -16.76
N PRO A 244 -7.50 -6.92 -17.41
CA PRO A 244 -6.34 -7.70 -17.84
C PRO A 244 -5.32 -7.98 -16.71
N GLY A 245 -5.50 -7.42 -15.52
CA GLY A 245 -4.51 -7.53 -14.44
C GLY A 245 -3.24 -6.73 -14.74
N GLY A 246 -2.14 -7.06 -14.07
CA GLY A 246 -0.87 -6.34 -14.22
C GLY A 246 -0.79 -5.04 -13.43
N VAL A 247 0.14 -4.18 -13.82
CA VAL A 247 0.51 -2.97 -13.06
C VAL A 247 0.88 -1.82 -14.00
N LEU A 248 0.47 -0.60 -13.63
CA LEU A 248 1.03 0.61 -14.22
C LEU A 248 2.22 1.06 -13.36
N VAL A 249 3.37 1.19 -14.00
CA VAL A 249 4.57 1.78 -13.39
C VAL A 249 4.61 3.25 -13.79
N CYS A 250 4.51 4.13 -12.79
CA CYS A 250 4.61 5.56 -12.98
C CYS A 250 6.09 5.95 -12.87
N ALA A 251 6.61 6.63 -13.90
CA ALA A 251 7.98 7.11 -13.95
C ALA A 251 8.01 8.60 -14.29
N GLU A 252 9.22 9.16 -14.36
CA GLU A 252 9.40 10.55 -14.71
C GLU A 252 8.98 10.78 -16.17
N ASN A 253 8.01 11.67 -16.38
CA ASN A 253 7.44 12.06 -17.66
C ASN A 253 6.58 11.00 -18.40
N PHE A 254 6.46 9.76 -17.92
CA PHE A 254 5.63 8.74 -18.57
C PHE A 254 5.04 7.72 -17.59
N ILE A 255 4.02 7.01 -18.06
CA ILE A 255 3.44 5.85 -17.40
C ILE A 255 3.53 4.65 -18.34
N MET A 256 3.86 3.49 -17.81
CA MET A 256 4.00 2.25 -18.58
C MET A 256 3.15 1.14 -17.97
N TYR A 257 2.48 0.37 -18.81
CA TYR A 257 1.73 -0.81 -18.41
C TYR A 257 2.62 -2.05 -18.55
N ARG A 258 2.67 -2.88 -17.51
CA ARG A 258 3.42 -4.13 -17.45
C ARG A 258 2.53 -5.27 -16.99
N THR A 259 2.67 -6.43 -17.63
CA THR A 259 1.99 -7.68 -17.26
C THR A 259 3.00 -8.81 -17.27
N ALA A 260 2.72 -9.90 -16.57
CA ALA A 260 3.59 -11.08 -16.59
C ALA A 260 3.44 -11.91 -17.88
N GLU A 261 2.38 -11.68 -18.66
CA GLU A 261 1.99 -12.49 -19.81
C GLU A 261 2.51 -11.92 -21.13
N SER A 262 2.84 -10.62 -21.17
CA SER A 262 3.33 -9.94 -22.36
C SER A 262 4.56 -9.10 -22.05
N THR A 263 5.54 -9.21 -22.94
CA THR A 263 6.73 -8.36 -22.98
C THR A 263 6.47 -7.03 -23.70
N ASP A 264 5.29 -6.86 -24.33
CA ASP A 264 4.93 -5.64 -25.04
C ASP A 264 4.76 -4.49 -24.06
N GLU A 265 5.61 -3.48 -24.24
CA GLU A 265 5.60 -2.29 -23.40
C GLU A 265 4.65 -1.24 -23.97
N VAL A 266 3.50 -1.07 -23.33
CA VAL A 266 2.58 0.02 -23.65
C VAL A 266 2.93 1.21 -22.77
N ARG A 267 3.44 2.28 -23.39
CA ARG A 267 3.86 3.52 -22.70
C ARG A 267 3.06 4.72 -23.17
N ALA A 268 2.80 5.64 -22.26
CA ALA A 268 2.17 6.93 -22.54
C ALA A 268 2.92 8.06 -21.83
N VAL A 269 3.21 9.14 -22.55
CA VAL A 269 3.83 10.34 -21.99
C VAL A 269 2.81 11.10 -21.15
N ILE A 270 3.24 11.61 -20.01
CA ILE A 270 2.40 12.44 -19.13
C ILE A 270 2.18 13.81 -19.79
N PRO A 271 0.93 14.23 -20.05
CA PRO A 271 0.65 15.55 -20.59
C PRO A 271 1.19 16.66 -19.69
N ARG A 272 1.81 17.66 -20.31
CA ARG A 272 2.45 18.78 -19.60
C ARG A 272 1.65 20.06 -19.80
N ARG A 273 1.62 20.91 -18.77
CA ARG A 273 1.12 22.28 -18.91
C ARG A 273 2.10 23.10 -19.74
N THR A 274 1.60 24.09 -20.46
CA THR A 274 2.40 24.96 -21.33
C THR A 274 3.35 25.88 -20.56
N ASP A 275 3.06 26.16 -19.28
CA ASP A 275 3.84 27.02 -18.40
C ASP A 275 4.95 26.27 -17.62
N LEU A 276 5.02 24.95 -17.73
CA LEU A 276 6.08 24.16 -17.09
C LEU A 276 7.39 24.25 -17.90
N PRO A 277 8.52 24.62 -17.27
CA PRO A 277 9.83 24.57 -17.90
C PRO A 277 10.12 23.20 -18.51
N ALA A 278 10.77 23.18 -19.68
CA ALA A 278 11.01 21.95 -20.45
C ALA A 278 12.01 20.99 -19.76
N ASP A 279 12.91 21.54 -18.95
CA ASP A 279 13.93 20.83 -18.18
C ASP A 279 13.39 20.19 -16.89
N ARG A 280 12.19 20.57 -16.45
CA ARG A 280 11.59 20.06 -15.21
C ARG A 280 10.82 18.78 -15.45
N GLY A 281 11.25 17.64 -14.89
CA GLY A 281 10.47 16.41 -14.89
C GLY A 281 9.09 16.52 -14.23
N VAL A 282 8.15 15.69 -14.66
CA VAL A 282 6.84 15.54 -13.99
C VAL A 282 6.66 14.10 -13.49
N LEU A 283 6.12 13.94 -12.29
CA LEU A 283 5.84 12.64 -11.67
C LEU A 283 4.36 12.50 -11.33
N ILE A 284 3.86 11.28 -11.31
CA ILE A 284 2.56 10.99 -10.70
C ILE A 284 2.74 10.91 -9.18
N VAL A 285 2.01 11.73 -8.43
CA VAL A 285 2.16 11.85 -6.97
C VAL A 285 1.05 11.16 -6.19
N SER A 286 -0.11 10.93 -6.81
CA SER A 286 -1.23 10.23 -6.21
C SER A 286 -2.10 9.62 -7.29
N TYR A 287 -2.88 8.60 -6.91
CA TYR A 287 -3.85 7.99 -7.79
C TYR A 287 -5.12 7.58 -7.04
N ALA A 288 -6.20 7.43 -7.77
CA ALA A 288 -7.41 6.74 -7.33
C ALA A 288 -7.86 5.76 -8.42
N THR A 289 -8.29 4.57 -8.01
CA THR A 289 -8.85 3.56 -8.90
C THR A 289 -10.35 3.49 -8.71
N HIS A 290 -11.10 3.60 -9.79
CA HIS A 290 -12.55 3.45 -9.75
C HIS A 290 -12.99 2.28 -10.62
N LYS A 291 -13.64 1.29 -10.01
CA LYS A 291 -14.14 0.09 -10.70
C LYS A 291 -15.67 0.07 -10.72
N ARG A 292 -16.24 -0.22 -11.88
CA ARG A 292 -17.66 -0.55 -12.10
C ARG A 292 -17.75 -1.87 -12.86
N LYS A 293 -18.95 -2.47 -12.91
CA LYS A 293 -19.17 -3.77 -13.55
C LYS A 293 -18.75 -3.83 -15.03
N SER A 294 -18.82 -2.71 -15.76
CA SER A 294 -18.53 -2.66 -17.20
C SER A 294 -17.24 -1.95 -17.56
N MET A 295 -16.61 -1.24 -16.62
CA MET A 295 -15.41 -0.45 -16.87
C MET A 295 -14.68 -0.14 -15.57
N PHE A 296 -13.38 0.10 -15.69
CA PHE A 296 -12.59 0.75 -14.65
C PHE A 296 -11.83 1.92 -15.26
N PHE A 297 -11.42 2.86 -14.41
CA PHE A 297 -10.53 3.93 -14.81
C PHE A 297 -9.67 4.37 -13.62
N PHE A 298 -8.62 5.11 -13.93
CA PHE A 298 -7.72 5.70 -12.95
C PHE A 298 -7.82 7.22 -13.02
N LEU A 299 -7.78 7.86 -11.87
CA LEU A 299 -7.50 9.29 -11.77
C LEU A 299 -6.08 9.41 -11.23
N VAL A 300 -5.19 10.06 -11.98
CA VAL A 300 -3.79 10.26 -11.59
C VAL A 300 -3.52 11.74 -11.45
N GLN A 301 -2.85 12.12 -10.36
CA GLN A 301 -2.44 13.49 -10.12
C GLN A 301 -0.96 13.64 -10.43
N VAL A 302 -0.62 14.65 -11.22
CA VAL A 302 0.76 14.96 -11.60
C VAL A 302 1.33 16.03 -10.65
N SER A 303 2.63 15.97 -10.37
CA SER A 303 3.37 16.99 -9.64
C SER A 303 3.29 18.33 -10.37
N VAL A 304 2.90 19.38 -9.67
CA VAL A 304 2.88 20.76 -10.19
C VAL A 304 4.23 21.43 -9.96
#